data_AF-M9RSV1-F1
#
_entry.id   AF-M9RSV1-F1
#
_cell.length_a   1.000
_cell.length_b   1.000
_cell.length_c   1.000
_cell.angle_alpha   90.00
_cell.angle_beta   90.00
_cell.angle_gamma   90.00
#
_symmetry.space_group_name_H-M   'P 1'
#
loop_
_entity.id
_entity.type
_entity.pdbx_description
1 polymer ?
#
loop_
_entity_poly.entity_id
_entity_poly.type
_entity_poly.pdbx_seq_one_letter_code
_entity_poly.pdbx_strand_id
1 'polypeptide(L)'
;MATDYEEHQIDRKGQDITVRWCPQWLGGDTAHLEIVTKDRQAHPISATGYRSHFCPRELVEEAGGPVAFTLAWLERKDDGKPVQLSLL
;
A
#
# COMPACT_ATOMS: atom_id res chain seq x y z
N MET A 1 14.23 -11.24 10.72
CA MET A 1 13.21 -10.37 10.11
C MET A 1 12.96 -9.24 11.08
N ALA A 2 13.16 -8.00 10.65
CA ALA A 2 12.75 -6.87 11.49
C ALA A 2 11.23 -6.85 11.54
N THR A 3 10.65 -6.67 12.72
CA THR A 3 9.19 -6.66 12.94
C THR A 3 8.67 -5.27 13.28
N ASP A 4 9.53 -4.26 13.22
CA ASP A 4 9.16 -2.89 13.53
C ASP A 4 8.48 -2.28 12.32
N TYR A 5 7.17 -2.11 12.44
CA TYR A 5 6.35 -1.41 11.47
C TYR A 5 6.09 0.00 11.96
N GLU A 6 6.35 0.95 11.08
CA GLU A 6 5.75 2.27 11.15
C GLU A 6 4.31 2.16 10.63
N GLU A 7 3.37 2.77 11.35
CA GLU A 7 1.97 2.81 10.93
C GLU A 7 1.55 4.23 10.60
N HIS A 8 0.88 4.40 9.46
CA HIS A 8 0.33 5.65 9.00
C HIS A 8 -1.15 5.50 8.69
N GLN A 9 -1.95 6.44 9.17
CA GLN A 9 -3.37 6.53 8.86
C GLN A 9 -3.59 7.59 7.78
N ILE A 10 -4.31 7.24 6.72
CA ILE A 10 -4.67 8.17 5.64
C ILE A 10 -6.17 8.08 5.35
N ASP A 11 -6.81 9.22 5.10
CA ASP A 11 -8.13 9.29 4.47
C ASP A 11 -7.94 9.45 2.97
N ARG A 12 -8.56 8.56 2.19
CA ARG A 12 -8.63 8.70 0.72
C ARG A 12 -10.08 8.67 0.28
N LYS A 13 -10.61 9.84 -0.12
CA LYS A 13 -11.98 9.97 -0.64
C LYS A 13 -13.03 9.40 0.33
N GLY A 14 -12.82 9.55 1.64
CA GLY A 14 -13.70 9.00 2.69
C GLY A 14 -13.46 7.53 3.05
N GLN A 15 -12.40 6.90 2.53
CA GLN A 15 -11.97 5.56 2.90
C GLN A 15 -10.73 5.64 3.79
N ASP A 16 -10.88 5.18 5.03
CA ASP A 16 -9.78 5.04 5.99
C ASP A 16 -8.84 3.92 5.54
N ILE A 17 -7.54 4.23 5.38
CA ILE A 17 -6.50 3.28 5.00
C ILE A 17 -5.35 3.35 6.01
N THR A 18 -4.99 2.18 6.55
CA THR A 18 -3.77 1.95 7.30
C THR A 18 -2.65 1.52 6.36
N VAL A 19 -1.55 2.26 6.37
CA VAL A 19 -0.30 1.89 5.69
C VAL A 19 0.71 1.47 6.73
N ARG A 20 1.20 0.23 6.66
CA ARG A 20 2.24 -0.29 7.55
C ARG A 20 3.53 -0.48 6.76
N TRP A 21 4.62 0.06 7.27
CA TRP A 21 5.90 0.09 6.58
C TRP A 21 7.00 -0.52 7.42
N CYS A 22 7.71 -1.50 6.85
CA CYS A 22 8.92 -2.07 7.42
C CYS A 22 10.07 -1.91 6.41
N PRO A 23 10.97 -0.93 6.58
CA PRO A 23 12.02 -0.63 5.59
C PRO A 23 13.09 -1.74 5.48
N GLN A 24 13.23 -2.61 6.48
CA GLN A 24 14.28 -3.64 6.55
C GLN A 24 13.72 -5.03 6.88
N TRP A 25 12.68 -5.46 6.19
CA TRP A 25 11.96 -6.70 6.49
C TRP A 25 12.88 -7.95 6.51
N LEU A 26 13.76 -8.09 5.51
CA LEU A 26 14.69 -9.22 5.39
C LEU A 26 16.13 -8.90 5.84
N GLY A 27 16.38 -7.74 6.44
CA GLY A 27 17.74 -7.27 6.76
C GLY A 27 18.53 -6.96 5.48
N GLY A 28 18.27 -5.78 4.91
CA GLY A 28 18.82 -5.32 3.63
C GLY A 28 17.88 -4.31 2.97
N ASP A 29 17.95 -4.18 1.65
CA ASP A 29 17.14 -3.20 0.90
C ASP A 29 15.72 -3.65 0.60
N THR A 30 15.34 -4.90 0.91
CA THR A 30 13.96 -5.36 0.73
C THR A 30 13.09 -4.90 1.89
N ALA A 31 12.17 -4.00 1.58
CA ALA A 31 11.16 -3.52 2.49
C ALA A 31 9.81 -4.22 2.28
N HIS A 32 8.94 -4.07 3.27
CA HIS A 32 7.56 -4.56 3.22
C HIS A 32 6.58 -3.42 3.50
N LEU A 33 5.63 -3.25 2.58
CA LEU A 33 4.53 -2.31 2.64
C LEU A 33 3.22 -3.08 2.71
N GLU A 34 2.43 -2.83 3.76
CA GLU A 34 1.07 -3.32 3.87
C GLU A 34 0.10 -2.15 3.74
N ILE A 35 -0.98 -2.36 3.00
CA ILE A 35 -2.05 -1.38 2.80
C ILE A 35 -3.35 -2.07 3.19
N VAL A 36 -4.04 -1.52 4.18
CA VAL A 36 -5.27 -2.10 4.73
C VAL A 36 -6.35 -1.03 4.79
N THR A 37 -7.45 -1.23 4.09
CA THR A 37 -8.64 -0.39 4.27
C THR A 37 -9.39 -0.82 5.53
N LYS A 38 -10.05 0.12 6.18
CA LYS A 38 -11.07 -0.17 7.19
C LYS A 38 -12.14 -1.11 6.64
N ASP A 39 -12.59 -2.04 7.48
CA ASP A 39 -13.59 -3.07 7.17
C ASP A 39 -13.28 -3.91 5.91
N ARG A 40 -12.01 -3.96 5.46
CA ARG A 40 -11.58 -4.75 4.30
C ARG A 40 -12.30 -4.37 3.00
N GLN A 41 -12.71 -3.11 2.88
CA GLN A 41 -13.33 -2.58 1.68
C GLN A 41 -12.39 -2.63 0.47
N ALA A 42 -12.90 -3.01 -0.69
CA ALA A 42 -12.09 -3.04 -1.91
C ALA A 42 -11.53 -1.65 -2.25
N HIS A 43 -10.34 -1.64 -2.86
CA HIS A 43 -9.68 -0.44 -3.38
C HIS A 43 -8.94 -0.79 -4.69
N PRO A 44 -8.44 0.20 -5.46
CA PRO A 44 -7.92 -0.03 -6.82
C PRO A 44 -6.79 -1.06 -6.98
N ILE A 45 -6.11 -1.46 -5.90
CA ILE A 45 -5.01 -2.43 -5.93
C ILE A 45 -5.29 -3.73 -5.15
N SER A 46 -6.46 -3.85 -4.52
CA SER A 46 -6.93 -5.07 -3.85
C SER A 46 -8.45 -5.15 -3.72
N ALA A 47 -9.03 -6.27 -4.15
CA ALA A 47 -10.44 -6.58 -3.94
C ALA A 47 -10.78 -6.94 -2.49
N THR A 48 -9.77 -7.31 -1.68
CA THR A 48 -9.98 -7.78 -0.30
C THR A 48 -9.73 -6.69 0.74
N GLY A 49 -9.46 -5.46 0.31
CA GLY A 49 -9.08 -4.37 1.21
C GLY A 49 -7.69 -4.50 1.83
N TYR A 50 -6.87 -5.43 1.32
CA TYR A 50 -5.52 -5.67 1.82
C TYR A 50 -4.55 -5.97 0.72
N ARG A 51 -3.38 -5.33 0.79
CA ARG A 51 -2.26 -5.58 -0.10
C ARG A 51 -0.98 -5.69 0.70
N SER A 52 -0.26 -6.81 0.52
CA SER A 52 1.14 -6.95 0.91
C SER A 52 2.01 -6.69 -0.34
N HIS A 53 3.06 -5.89 -0.17
CA HIS A 53 3.98 -5.55 -1.25
C HIS A 53 5.43 -5.51 -0.74
N PHE A 54 6.29 -6.31 -1.37
CA PHE A 54 7.73 -6.30 -1.13
C PHE A 54 8.42 -5.56 -2.27
N CYS A 55 9.29 -4.62 -1.93
CA CYS A 55 10.00 -3.79 -2.90
C CYS A 55 11.33 -3.28 -2.34
N PRO A 56 12.25 -2.81 -3.20
CA PRO A 56 13.40 -2.05 -2.75
C PRO A 56 12.96 -0.81 -1.94
N ARG A 57 13.55 -0.64 -0.76
CA ARG A 57 13.33 0.49 0.16
C ARG A 57 13.50 1.83 -0.56
N GLU A 58 14.53 1.94 -1.39
CA GLU A 58 14.87 3.16 -2.14
C GLU A 58 13.71 3.64 -3.01
N LEU A 59 12.93 2.74 -3.64
CA LEU A 59 11.78 3.15 -4.46
C LEU A 59 10.69 3.87 -3.65
N VAL A 60 10.52 3.47 -2.39
CA VAL A 60 9.54 4.08 -1.49
C VAL A 60 10.07 5.40 -0.94
N GLU A 61 11.37 5.49 -0.67
CA GLU A 61 12.03 6.73 -0.23
C GLU A 61 12.05 7.79 -1.33
N GLU A 62 12.40 7.41 -2.57
CA GLU A 62 12.38 8.28 -3.76
C GLU A 62 10.97 8.80 -4.07
N ALA A 63 9.94 8.00 -3.78
CA ALA A 63 8.54 8.42 -3.92
C ALA A 63 8.08 9.41 -2.83
N GLY A 64 8.93 9.72 -1.84
CA GLY A 64 8.59 10.59 -0.71
C GLY A 64 8.02 9.86 0.50
N GLY A 65 8.28 8.55 0.62
CA GLY A 65 7.88 7.71 1.75
C GLY A 65 6.67 6.79 1.48
N PRO A 66 6.33 5.92 2.45
CA PRO A 66 5.32 4.86 2.27
C PRO A 66 3.92 5.39 1.95
N VAL A 67 3.54 6.53 2.52
CA VAL A 67 2.26 7.20 2.24
C VAL A 67 2.21 7.72 0.82
N ALA A 68 3.22 8.48 0.38
CA ALA A 68 3.27 9.05 -0.96
C ALA A 68 3.30 7.97 -2.05
N PHE A 69 4.11 6.91 -1.84
CA PHE A 69 4.15 5.73 -2.70
C PHE A 69 2.76 5.06 -2.82
N THR A 70 2.07 4.88 -1.68
CA THR A 70 0.74 4.26 -1.62
C THR A 70 -0.30 5.09 -2.38
N LEU A 71 -0.34 6.41 -2.14
CA LEU A 71 -1.28 7.31 -2.81
C LEU A 71 -1.03 7.35 -4.32
N ALA A 72 0.23 7.44 -4.76
CA ALA A 72 0.58 7.43 -6.17
C ALA A 72 0.18 6.12 -6.87
N TRP A 73 0.34 4.97 -6.19
CA TRP A 73 -0.07 3.69 -6.74
C TRP A 73 -1.60 3.57 -6.84
N LEU A 74 -2.32 3.95 -5.78
CA LEU A 74 -3.77 3.97 -5.78
C LEU A 74 -4.30 4.88 -6.89
N GLU A 75 -3.75 6.08 -7.05
CA GLU A 75 -4.14 7.03 -8.10
C GLU A 75 -3.88 6.49 -9.51
N ARG A 76 -2.70 5.91 -9.76
CA ARG A 76 -2.36 5.32 -11.07
C ARG A 76 -3.30 4.17 -11.46
N LYS A 77 -3.85 3.45 -10.49
CA LYS A 77 -4.76 2.31 -10.71
C LYS A 77 -6.23 2.70 -10.65
N ASP A 78 -6.54 3.86 -10.08
CA ASP A 78 -7.82 4.52 -10.14
C ASP A 78 -7.91 5.34 -11.42
N ASP A 79 -7.80 4.71 -12.60
CA ASP A 79 -7.86 5.38 -13.90
C ASP A 79 -9.27 5.88 -14.27
N GLY A 80 -10.15 5.99 -13.27
CA GLY A 80 -11.55 6.39 -13.38
C GLY A 80 -12.44 5.35 -14.08
N LYS A 81 -11.87 4.22 -14.53
CA LYS A 81 -12.64 3.17 -15.19
C LYS A 81 -13.16 2.16 -14.16
N PRO A 82 -14.37 1.61 -14.38
CA PRO A 82 -14.85 0.53 -13.55
C PRO A 82 -13.83 -0.61 -13.58
N VAL A 83 -13.39 -1.05 -12.40
CA VAL A 83 -12.54 -2.23 -12.28
C VAL A 83 -13.44 -3.43 -12.57
N GLN A 84 -13.47 -3.88 -13.82
CA GLN A 84 -14.18 -5.09 -14.18
C GLN A 84 -13.48 -6.27 -13.50
N LEU A 85 -14.22 -6.92 -12.60
CA LEU A 85 -13.76 -8.11 -11.87
C LEU A 85 -13.64 -9.27 -12.85
N SER A 86 -12.50 -9.37 -13.53
CA SER A 86 -12.11 -10.61 -14.18
C SER A 86 -11.71 -11.59 -13.09
N LEU A 87 -12.61 -12.52 -12.76
CA LEU A 87 -12.24 -13.76 -12.06
C LEU A 87 -11.28 -14.51 -13.00
N LEU A 88 -9.99 -14.52 -12.64
CA LEU A 88 -9.02 -15.49 -13.16
C LEU A 88 -9.06 -16.72 -12.27
#